data_AF-A0A455UD06-F1
#
_entry.id   AF-A0A455UD06-F1
#
_cell.length_a   1.000
_cell.length_b   1.000
_cell.length_c   1.000
_cell.angle_alpha   90.00
_cell.angle_beta   90.00
_cell.angle_gamma   90.00
#
_symmetry.space_group_name_H-M   'P 1'
#
loop_
_entity.id
_entity.type
_entity.pdbx_description
1 polymer ?
#
loop_
_entity_poly.entity_id
_entity_poly.type
_entity_poly.pdbx_seq_one_letter_code
_entity_poly.pdbx_strand_id
1 'polypeptide(L)' 'MFEVLGYLIFFVPFIWMLITLGWSFFERSLSRGETTYGMVSIPVYPIKGVIVVAAVLILLQAIAIVLRAIMQLREETSA' A
#
# COMPACT_ATOMS: atom_id res chain seq x y z
N MET A 1 1.60 14.41 18.58
CA MET A 1 1.37 13.10 19.25
C MET A 1 0.06 12.43 18.79
N PHE A 2 -1.10 13.09 18.90
CA PHE A 2 -2.40 12.53 18.47
C PHE A 2 -2.46 12.15 16.98
N GLU A 3 -1.80 12.92 16.11
CA GLU A 3 -1.75 12.63 14.67
C GLU A 3 -1.05 11.31 14.35
N VAL A 4 0.08 11.02 15.01
CA VAL A 4 0.81 9.75 14.82
C VAL A 4 -0.03 8.56 15.31
N LEU A 5 -0.77 8.75 16.40
CA LEU A 5 -1.63 7.71 16.96
C LEU A 5 -2.85 7.44 16.06
N GLY A 6 -3.51 8.49 15.58
CA GLY A 6 -4.59 8.38 14.60
C GLY A 6 -4.10 7.75 13.29
N TYR A 7 -2.90 8.13 12.84
CA TYR A 7 -2.28 7.52 11.68
C TYR A 7 -2.06 6.02 11.88
N LEU A 8 -1.48 5.59 13.01
CA LEU A 8 -1.30 4.17 13.31
C LEU A 8 -2.63 3.40 13.35
N ILE A 9 -3.69 3.99 13.93
CA ILE A 9 -4.98 3.30 14.11
C ILE A 9 -5.78 3.23 12.82
N PHE A 10 -5.70 4.22 11.93
CA PHE A 10 -6.49 4.24 10.70
C PHE A 10 -5.69 3.76 9.48
N PHE A 11 -4.46 4.25 9.31
CA PHE A 11 -3.68 3.99 8.12
C PHE A 11 -3.09 2.58 8.08
N VAL A 12 -2.56 2.08 9.20
CA VAL A 12 -1.93 0.75 9.23
C VAL A 12 -2.92 -0.39 8.97
N PRO A 13 -4.09 -0.49 9.63
CA PRO A 13 -5.04 -1.55 9.30
C PRO A 13 -5.62 -1.38 7.89
N PHE A 14 -5.81 -0.13 7.44
CA PHE A 14 -6.28 0.14 6.07
C PHE A 14 -5.29 -0.34 5.01
N ILE A 15 -4.01 0.03 5.13
CA ILE A 15 -2.99 -0.35 4.14
C ILE A 15 -2.70 -1.86 4.19
N TRP A 16 -2.77 -2.46 5.38
CA TRP A 16 -2.69 -3.92 5.54
C TRP A 16 -3.84 -4.63 4.81
N MET A 17 -5.07 -4.15 4.98
CA MET A 17 -6.24 -4.66 4.27
C MET A 17 -6.07 -4.48 2.75
N LEU A 18 -5.58 -3.32 2.30
CA LEU A 18 -5.37 -3.05 0.87
C LEU A 18 -4.33 -4.00 0.25
N ILE A 19 -3.23 -4.27 0.95
CA ILE A 19 -2.19 -5.20 0.48
C ILE A 19 -2.72 -6.63 0.43
N THR A 20 -3.36 -7.11 1.50
CA THR A 20 -3.84 -8.50 1.60
C THR A 20 -4.98 -8.80 0.62
N LEU A 21 -5.96 -7.90 0.50
CA LEU A 21 -7.07 -8.05 -0.46
C LEU A 21 -6.58 -7.83 -1.89
N GLY A 22 -5.71 -6.85 -2.12
CA GLY A 22 -5.09 -6.59 -3.42
C GLY A 22 -4.29 -7.81 -3.90
N TRP A 23 -3.51 -8.43 -3.01
CA TRP A 23 -2.75 -9.64 -3.32
C TRP A 23 -3.68 -10.81 -3.68
N SER A 24 -4.69 -11.06 -2.86
CA SER A 24 -5.69 -12.10 -3.13
C SER A 24 -6.44 -11.86 -4.45
N PHE A 25 -6.64 -10.60 -4.85
CA PHE A 25 -7.27 -10.23 -6.11
C PHE A 25 -6.34 -10.44 -7.31
N PHE A 26 -5.06 -10.09 -7.16
CA PHE A 26 -4.02 -10.31 -8.16
C PHE A 26 -3.79 -11.81 -8.39
N GLU A 27 -3.61 -12.59 -7.33
CA GLU A 27 -3.38 -14.03 -7.40
C GLU A 27 -4.52 -14.74 -8.13
N ARG A 28 -5.78 -14.45 -7.77
CA ARG A 28 -6.96 -15.02 -8.44
C ARG A 28 -7.01 -14.69 -9.93
N SER A 29 -6.59 -13.49 -10.31
CA SER A 29 -6.54 -13.07 -11.72
C SER A 29 -5.42 -13.77 -12.49
N LEU A 30 -4.26 -13.90 -11.85
CA LEU A 30 -3.09 -14.59 -12.39
C LEU A 30 -3.38 -16.08 -12.60
N SER A 31 -3.97 -16.74 -11.60
CA SER A 31 -4.32 -18.17 -11.68
C SER A 31 -5.39 -18.46 -12.73
N ARG A 32 -6.27 -17.49 -13.02
CA ARG A 32 -7.34 -17.61 -14.02
C ARG A 32 -6.92 -17.15 -15.41
N GLY A 33 -5.73 -16.56 -15.55
CA GLY A 33 -5.29 -15.98 -16.82
C GLY A 33 -6.28 -14.97 -17.39
N GLU A 34 -6.89 -14.14 -16.54
CA GLU A 34 -7.96 -13.25 -16.98
C GLU A 34 -7.49 -12.30 -18.09
N THR A 35 -8.31 -12.17 -19.13
CA THR A 35 -8.07 -11.28 -20.26
C THR A 35 -9.23 -10.31 -20.47
N THR A 36 -8.94 -9.14 -21.04
CA THR A 36 -9.95 -8.18 -21.47
C THR A 36 -10.86 -8.80 -22.54
N TYR A 37 -12.14 -8.44 -22.50
CA TYR A 37 -13.11 -8.79 -23.53
C TYR A 37 -12.85 -7.93 -24.79
N GLY A 38 -12.42 -8.53 -25.89
CA GLY A 38 -12.12 -7.82 -27.13
C GLY A 38 -11.50 -8.73 -28.21
N MET A 39 -11.34 -8.21 -29.44
CA MET A 39 -10.69 -8.94 -30.54
C MET A 39 -9.23 -9.31 -30.25
N VAL A 40 -8.56 -8.55 -29.38
CA VAL A 40 -7.24 -8.87 -28.81
C VAL A 40 -7.41 -9.04 -27.31
N SER A 41 -7.25 -10.27 -26.83
CA SER A 41 -7.36 -10.62 -25.41
C SER A 41 -6.08 -10.23 -24.66
N ILE A 42 -6.06 -9.01 -24.11
CA ILE A 42 -4.92 -8.52 -23.29
C ILE A 42 -5.05 -9.06 -21.86
N PRO A 43 -4.01 -9.65 -21.26
CA PRO A 43 -4.06 -10.10 -19.89
C PRO A 43 -4.23 -8.95 -18.89
N VAL A 44 -5.18 -9.07 -17.96
CA VAL A 44 -5.52 -7.99 -17.00
C VAL A 44 -4.79 -8.11 -15.66
N TYR A 45 -4.17 -9.25 -15.38
CA TYR A 45 -3.43 -9.48 -14.14
C TYR A 45 -2.32 -8.43 -13.88
N PRO A 46 -1.61 -7.84 -14.87
CA PRO A 46 -0.59 -6.82 -14.58
C PRO A 46 -1.18 -5.57 -13.91
N ILE A 47 -2.35 -5.11 -14.38
CA ILE A 47 -3.03 -3.94 -13.81
C ILE A 47 -3.43 -4.21 -12.35
N LYS A 48 -3.91 -5.42 -12.06
CA LYS A 48 -4.28 -5.80 -10.69
C LYS A 48 -3.05 -5.90 -9.79
N GLY A 49 -1.90 -6.29 -10.33
CA GLY A 49 -0.62 -6.29 -9.61
C GLY A 49 -0.16 -4.88 -9.24
N VAL A 50 -0.42 -3.88 -10.10
CA VAL A 50 -0.08 -2.47 -9.82
C VAL A 50 -0.76 -1.97 -8.54
N ILE A 51 -1.97 -2.42 -8.23
CA ILE A 51 -2.67 -2.07 -6.98
C ILE A 51 -1.85 -2.48 -5.76
N VAL A 52 -1.30 -3.70 -5.77
CA VAL A 52 -0.45 -4.21 -4.68
C VAL A 52 0.84 -3.40 -4.58
N VAL A 53 1.51 -3.19 -5.71
CA VAL A 53 2.76 -2.44 -5.75
C VAL A 53 2.56 -1.02 -5.23
N ALA A 54 1.50 -0.34 -5.67
CA ALA A 54 1.15 1.00 -5.19
C ALA A 54 0.90 1.02 -3.68
N ALA A 55 0.15 0.04 -3.14
CA ALA A 55 -0.09 -0.08 -1.71
C ALA A 55 1.21 -0.26 -0.90
N VAL A 56 2.15 -1.08 -1.39
CA VAL A 56 3.46 -1.26 -0.76
C VAL A 56 4.29 0.03 -0.81
N LEU A 57 4.30 0.74 -1.93
CA LEU A 57 5.01 2.02 -2.06
C LEU A 57 4.43 3.10 -1.13
N ILE A 58 3.10 3.14 -0.99
CA ILE A 58 2.42 4.04 -0.07
C ILE A 58 2.79 3.71 1.39
N LEU A 59 2.89 2.42 1.74
CA LEU A 59 3.37 2.00 3.07
C LEU A 59 4.83 2.42 3.31
N LEU A 60 5.71 2.33 2.31
CA LEU A 60 7.09 2.78 2.44
C LEU A 60 7.18 4.30 2.67
N GLN A 61 6.37 5.09 1.95
CA GLN A 61 6.28 6.54 2.15
C GLN A 61 5.79 6.88 3.57
N ALA A 62 4.77 6.16 4.04
CA ALA A 62 4.25 6.30 5.39
C ALA A 62 5.31 6.09 6.47
N ILE A 63 6.09 5.02 6.35
CA ILE A 63 7.19 4.72 7.27
C ILE A 63 8.22 5.86 7.26
N ALA A 64 8.58 6.36 6.08
CA ALA A 64 9.53 7.47 5.96
C ALA A 64 9.04 8.75 6.66
N ILE A 65 7.75 9.07 6.59
CA ILE A 65 7.14 10.23 7.26
C ILE A 65 7.21 10.06 8.79
N VAL A 66 6.83 8.88 9.30
CA VAL A 66 6.87 8.59 10.74
C VAL A 66 8.29 8.69 11.29
N LEU A 67 9.28 8.14 10.58
CA LEU A 67 10.69 8.24 10.98
C LEU A 67 11.18 9.69 11.02
N ARG A 68 10.84 10.49 10.00
CA ARG A 68 11.19 11.92 9.97
C ARG A 68 10.56 12.68 11.14
N ALA A 69 9.29 12.42 11.46
CA ALA A 69 8.62 13.04 12.60
C ALA A 69 9.29 12.69 13.94
N ILE A 70 9.67 11.43 14.14
CA ILE A 70 10.40 10.99 15.34
C ILE A 70 11.76 11.68 15.45
N MET A 71 12.48 11.81 14.33
CA MET A 71 13.79 12.48 14.29
C MET A 71 13.66 13.96 14.66
N GLN A 72 12.67 14.67 14.12
CA GLN A 72 12.42 16.09 14.43
C GLN A 72 12.07 16.30 15.90
N LEU A 73 11.18 15.47 16.48
CA LEU A 73 10.84 15.54 17.90
C LEU A 73 12.07 15.33 18.81
N ARG A 74 13.01 14.47 18.39
CA ARG A 74 14.25 14.21 19.12
C ARG A 74 15.23 15.39 19.02
N GLU A 75 15.31 16.06 17.87
CA GLU A 75 16.10 17.29 17.70
C GLU A 75 15.56 18.44 18.56
N GLU A 76 14.25 18.68 18.57
CA GLU A 76 13.62 19.72 19.42
C GLU A 76 13.88 19.50 20.91
N THR A 77 13.93 18.25 21.37
CA THR A 77 14.20 17.93 22.79
C THR A 77 15.69 18.15 23.16
N SER A 78 16.57 18.19 22.17
CA SER A 78 18.03 18.32 22.37
C SER A 78 18.52 19.78 22.27
N ALA A 79 17.62 20.72 21.93
CA ALA A 79 17.86 22.16 21.85
C ALA A 79 17.32 22.87 23.10
#